data_AF-A0A661JTG2-F1
#
_entry.id   AF-A0A661JTG2-F1
#
_cell.length_a   1.000
_cell.length_b   1.000
_cell.length_c   1.000
_cell.angle_alpha   90.00
_cell.angle_beta   90.00
_cell.angle_gamma   90.00
#
_symmetry.space_group_name_H-M   'P 1'
#
loop_
_entity.id
_entity.type
_entity.pdbx_description
1 polymer ?
#
loop_
_entity_poly.entity_id
_entity_poly.type
_entity_poly.pdbx_seq_one_letter_code
_entity_poly.pdbx_strand_id
1 'polypeptide(L)'
;EDDNCILCGLCVRACREVVGMRSIGFAYRGSKREVATPFHESPELCIGCGTCAYVCPTGCITFEDKGSVRIIWGREFEMQKCKVCGRYFAPIAQLEYIRKKAGLPEGFFDVCPDCRP
;
A
#
# COMPACT_ATOMS: atom_id res chain seq x y z
N GLU A 1 19.42 1.13 8.66
CA GLU A 1 19.77 -0.22 9.12
C GLU A 1 18.77 -1.20 8.54
N ASP A 2 19.25 -2.39 8.18
CA ASP A 2 18.56 -3.51 7.52
C ASP A 2 17.95 -3.24 6.13
N ASP A 3 18.80 -2.87 5.16
CA ASP A 3 18.47 -3.11 3.75
C ASP A 3 18.64 -4.60 3.42
N ASN A 4 17.80 -5.44 4.03
CA ASN A 4 17.70 -6.88 3.75
C ASN A 4 17.00 -7.14 2.41
N CYS A 5 16.97 -6.16 1.51
CA CYS A 5 16.39 -6.31 0.20
C CYS A 5 17.27 -7.22 -0.66
N ILE A 6 16.74 -8.38 -1.03
CA ILE A 6 17.40 -9.33 -1.95
C ILE A 6 17.11 -9.03 -3.43
N LEU A 7 16.55 -7.85 -3.74
CA LEU A 7 16.21 -7.40 -5.09
C LEU A 7 15.32 -8.36 -5.92
N CYS A 8 14.47 -9.16 -5.25
CA CYS A 8 13.60 -10.15 -5.91
C CYS A 8 12.54 -9.53 -6.86
N GLY A 9 12.22 -8.25 -6.66
CA GLY A 9 11.27 -7.49 -7.49
C GLY A 9 9.79 -7.83 -7.27
N LEU A 10 9.44 -8.65 -6.27
CA LEU A 10 8.05 -9.00 -5.97
C LEU A 10 7.21 -7.77 -5.64
N CYS A 11 7.72 -6.87 -4.79
CA CYS A 11 7.04 -5.63 -4.42
C CYS A 11 6.77 -4.72 -5.64
N VAL A 12 7.76 -4.56 -6.52
CA VAL A 12 7.66 -3.75 -7.75
C VAL A 12 6.63 -4.37 -8.70
N ARG A 13 6.68 -5.68 -8.94
CA ARG A 13 5.68 -6.37 -9.77
C ARG A 13 4.28 -6.28 -9.18
N ALA A 14 4.12 -6.54 -7.88
CA ALA A 14 2.80 -6.46 -7.24
C ALA A 14 2.21 -5.05 -7.31
N CYS A 15 3.01 -4.01 -7.07
CA CYS A 15 2.56 -2.62 -7.18
C CYS A 15 2.14 -2.26 -8.63
N ARG A 16 2.85 -2.76 -9.64
CA ARG A 16 2.60 -2.47 -11.06
C ARG A 16 1.48 -3.31 -11.67
N GLU A 17 1.47 -4.61 -11.42
CA GLU A 17 0.69 -5.60 -12.15
C GLU A 17 -0.58 -5.99 -11.37
N VAL A 18 -0.47 -6.20 -10.06
CA VAL A 18 -1.60 -6.61 -9.22
C VAL A 18 -2.44 -5.39 -8.83
N VAL A 19 -1.80 -4.38 -8.22
CA VAL A 19 -2.50 -3.17 -7.78
C VAL A 19 -2.75 -2.23 -8.94
N GLY A 20 -1.71 -1.93 -9.73
CA GLY A 20 -1.79 -1.04 -10.90
C GLY A 20 -1.29 0.39 -10.67
N MET A 21 -0.73 0.73 -9.51
CA MET A 21 -0.32 2.10 -9.18
C MET A 21 1.08 2.48 -9.68
N ARG A 22 1.99 1.50 -9.84
CA ARG A 22 3.38 1.75 -10.30
C ARG A 22 4.16 2.77 -9.44
N SER A 23 3.90 2.78 -8.13
CA SER A 23 4.44 3.77 -7.19
C SER A 23 5.88 3.52 -6.75
N ILE A 24 6.42 2.33 -7.03
CA ILE A 24 7.80 1.95 -6.72
C ILE A 24 8.42 1.22 -7.92
N GLY A 25 9.74 1.33 -8.04
CA GLY A 25 10.51 0.72 -9.12
C GLY A 25 11.94 0.41 -8.70
N PHE A 26 12.75 -0.02 -9.66
CA PHE A 26 14.19 -0.14 -9.44
C PHE A 26 14.89 1.15 -9.83
N ALA A 27 15.69 1.70 -8.90
CA ALA A 27 16.61 2.79 -9.17
C ALA A 27 18.04 2.25 -9.37
N TYR A 28 18.87 3.06 -10.03
CA TYR A 28 20.28 2.78 -10.28
C TYR A 28 20.55 1.42 -10.98
N ARG A 29 21.81 0.99 -10.99
CA ARG A 29 22.29 -0.23 -11.67
C ARG A 29 23.45 -0.88 -10.88
N GLY A 30 23.72 -2.15 -11.18
CA GLY A 30 24.82 -2.91 -10.58
C GLY A 30 24.67 -3.03 -9.07
N SER A 31 25.77 -2.84 -8.34
CA SER A 31 25.80 -2.90 -6.87
C SER A 31 25.01 -1.78 -6.18
N LYS A 32 24.67 -0.71 -6.90
CA LYS A 32 23.86 0.41 -6.36
C LYS A 32 22.36 0.23 -6.59
N ARG A 33 21.94 -0.87 -7.22
CA ARG A 33 20.54 -1.10 -7.57
C ARG A 33 19.71 -1.28 -6.29
N GLU A 34 18.60 -0.56 -6.21
CA GLU A 34 17.70 -0.62 -5.07
C GLU A 34 16.24 -0.49 -5.50
N VAL A 35 15.32 -0.76 -4.59
CA VAL A 35 13.89 -0.46 -4.77
C VAL A 35 13.61 0.92 -4.20
N ALA A 36 13.11 1.84 -5.02
CA ALA A 36 12.85 3.21 -4.62
C ALA A 36 11.55 3.73 -5.24
N THR A 37 11.08 4.84 -4.69
CA THR A 37 10.02 5.67 -5.27
C THR A 37 10.58 6.54 -6.39
N PRO A 38 9.75 7.10 -7.29
CA PRO A 38 10.19 8.06 -8.29
C PRO A 38 10.94 9.22 -7.63
N PHE A 39 12.16 9.48 -8.08
CA PHE A 39 13.04 10.55 -7.56
C PHE A 39 13.31 10.50 -6.04
N HIS A 40 13.09 9.36 -5.39
CA HIS A 40 13.19 9.20 -3.93
C HIS A 40 12.23 10.11 -3.15
N GLU A 41 11.15 10.54 -3.81
CA GLU A 41 10.11 11.38 -3.23
C GLU A 41 8.85 10.56 -2.91
N SER A 42 7.97 11.15 -2.11
CA SER A 42 6.67 10.59 -1.76
C SER A 42 5.82 10.33 -3.02
N PRO A 43 5.52 9.06 -3.36
CA PRO A 43 4.96 8.72 -4.66
C PRO A 43 3.48 9.07 -4.75
N GLU A 44 3.09 10.04 -5.58
CA GLU A 44 1.71 10.54 -5.72
C GLU A 44 0.67 9.47 -6.05
N LEU A 45 1.05 8.47 -6.85
CA LEU A 45 0.17 7.36 -7.24
C LEU A 45 0.00 6.31 -6.14
N CYS A 46 0.76 6.34 -5.04
CA CYS A 46 0.54 5.37 -3.96
C CYS A 46 -0.84 5.58 -3.33
N ILE A 47 -1.53 4.49 -3.00
CA ILE A 47 -2.86 4.50 -2.35
C ILE A 47 -2.84 3.86 -0.95
N GLY A 48 -1.65 3.66 -0.37
CA GLY A 48 -1.51 3.10 0.97
C GLY A 48 -1.80 1.60 1.12
N CYS A 49 -1.96 0.87 0.01
CA CYS A 49 -2.46 -0.52 0.05
C CYS A 49 -1.58 -1.52 0.82
N GLY A 50 -0.31 -1.22 1.05
CA GLY A 50 0.61 -2.09 1.80
C GLY A 50 0.99 -3.40 1.08
N THR A 51 0.51 -3.65 -0.15
CA THR A 51 0.83 -4.89 -0.87
C THR A 51 2.33 -5.11 -1.03
N CYS A 52 3.10 -4.04 -1.26
CA CYS A 52 4.57 -4.13 -1.38
C CYS A 52 5.25 -4.61 -0.10
N ALA A 53 4.74 -4.22 1.07
CA ALA A 53 5.20 -4.72 2.36
C ALA A 53 4.79 -6.18 2.56
N TYR A 54 3.51 -6.50 2.28
CA TYR A 54 2.95 -7.83 2.48
C TYR A 54 3.66 -8.92 1.66
N VAL A 55 4.03 -8.63 0.41
CA VAL A 55 4.72 -9.62 -0.46
C VAL A 55 6.24 -9.65 -0.25
N CYS A 56 6.80 -8.81 0.62
CA CYS A 56 8.24 -8.73 0.81
C CYS A 56 8.73 -9.92 1.64
N PRO A 57 9.52 -10.85 1.08
CA PRO A 57 9.93 -12.06 1.80
C PRO A 57 10.91 -11.78 2.94
N THR A 58 11.61 -10.65 2.91
CA THR A 58 12.58 -10.25 3.93
C THR A 58 12.05 -9.21 4.91
N GLY A 59 10.83 -8.70 4.69
CA GLY A 59 10.23 -7.68 5.54
C GLY A 59 10.89 -6.30 5.49
N CYS A 60 11.79 -6.03 4.52
CA CYS A 60 12.50 -4.74 4.44
C CYS A 60 11.61 -3.55 4.04
N ILE A 61 10.39 -3.83 3.54
CA ILE A 61 9.38 -2.80 3.28
C ILE A 61 8.32 -2.94 4.35
N THR A 62 8.09 -1.87 5.11
CA THR A 62 7.10 -1.82 6.18
C THR A 62 6.15 -0.63 5.97
N PHE A 63 5.04 -0.65 6.68
CA PHE A 63 4.16 0.50 6.87
C PHE A 63 3.76 0.56 8.33
N GLU A 64 3.30 1.72 8.77
CA GLU A 64 2.86 1.92 10.14
C GLU A 64 1.41 2.39 10.17
N ASP A 65 0.59 1.75 11.01
CA ASP A 65 -0.80 2.13 11.23
C ASP A 65 -0.93 2.82 12.60
N LYS A 66 -1.22 4.11 12.60
CA LYS A 66 -1.46 4.95 13.78
C LYS A 66 -2.93 5.36 13.85
N GLY A 67 -3.77 4.47 14.37
CA GLY A 67 -5.20 4.74 14.51
C GLY A 67 -5.86 5.04 13.16
N SER A 68 -6.19 6.31 12.91
CA SER A 68 -6.85 6.78 11.69
C SER A 68 -5.92 7.02 10.50
N VAL A 69 -4.60 6.82 10.64
CA VAL A 69 -3.62 7.12 9.59
C VAL A 69 -2.70 5.92 9.35
N ARG A 70 -2.47 5.59 8.07
CA ARG A 70 -1.40 4.69 7.63
C ARG A 70 -0.27 5.50 7.00
N ILE A 71 0.97 5.18 7.34
CA ILE A 71 2.17 5.80 6.79
C ILE A 71 2.95 4.77 5.98
N ILE A 72 3.20 5.05 4.71
CA ILE A 72 4.04 4.22 3.85
C ILE A 72 4.72 5.08 2.77
N TRP A 73 6.00 4.85 2.50
CA TRP A 73 6.79 5.61 1.52
C TRP A 73 6.71 7.14 1.72
N GLY A 74 6.78 7.61 2.97
CA GLY A 74 6.73 9.05 3.29
C GLY A 74 5.38 9.72 3.05
N ARG A 75 4.30 8.94 2.86
CA ARG A 75 2.94 9.46 2.68
C ARG A 75 2.00 8.95 3.76
N GLU A 76 1.11 9.82 4.17
CA GLU A 76 0.03 9.54 5.11
C GLU A 76 -1.28 9.29 4.37
N PHE A 77 -2.03 8.29 4.83
CA PHE A 77 -3.30 7.89 4.26
C PHE A 77 -4.36 7.77 5.35
N GLU A 78 -5.47 8.48 5.19
CA GLU A 78 -6.61 8.33 6.08
C GLU A 78 -7.24 6.93 5.96
N MET A 79 -7.56 6.35 7.11
CA MET A 79 -8.11 5.01 7.23
C MET A 79 -9.63 5.05 7.38
N GLN A 80 -10.32 4.15 6.70
CA GLN A 80 -11.75 3.95 6.86
C GLN A 80 -12.06 3.33 8.21
N LYS A 81 -12.99 3.95 8.94
CA LYS A 81 -13.55 3.45 10.18
C LYS A 81 -14.76 2.56 9.89
N CYS A 82 -14.80 1.37 10.47
CA CYS A 82 -15.95 0.48 10.39
C CYS A 82 -17.14 1.08 11.15
N LYS A 83 -18.33 1.13 10.53
CA LYS A 83 -19.57 1.62 11.17
C LYS A 83 -20.10 0.72 12.30
N VAL A 84 -19.68 -0.55 12.34
CA VAL A 84 -20.15 -1.53 13.33
C VAL A 84 -19.24 -1.58 14.56
N CYS A 85 -17.95 -1.91 14.37
CA CYS A 85 -17.02 -2.09 15.48
C CYS A 85 -16.11 -0.88 15.75
N GLY A 86 -16.11 0.14 14.88
CA GLY A 86 -15.30 1.34 15.06
C GLY A 86 -13.80 1.18 14.77
N ARG A 87 -13.33 0.00 14.35
CA ARG A 87 -11.94 -0.26 13.96
C ARG A 87 -11.60 0.44 12.63
N TYR A 88 -10.38 0.96 12.54
CA TYR A 88 -9.75 1.36 11.28
C TYR A 88 -9.17 0.13 10.57
N PHE A 89 -9.48 -0.07 9.29
CA PHE A 89 -9.13 -1.34 8.63
C PHE A 89 -8.39 -1.21 7.29
N ALA A 90 -8.60 -0.13 6.53
CA ALA A 90 -7.88 0.10 5.27
C ALA A 90 -7.90 1.58 4.87
N PRO A 91 -6.91 2.05 4.10
CA PRO A 91 -6.91 3.41 3.54
C PRO A 91 -8.14 3.70 2.68
N ILE A 92 -8.71 4.90 2.83
CA ILE A 92 -9.86 5.37 2.05
C ILE A 92 -9.50 5.36 0.55
N ALA A 93 -8.31 5.87 0.19
CA ALA A 93 -7.82 5.88 -1.19
C ALA A 93 -7.77 4.47 -1.82
N GLN A 94 -7.38 3.45 -1.05
CA GLN A 94 -7.40 2.06 -1.50
C GLN A 94 -8.82 1.57 -1.75
N LEU A 95 -9.74 1.82 -0.80
CA LEU A 95 -11.12 1.34 -0.89
C LEU A 95 -11.87 2.01 -2.04
N GLU A 96 -11.67 3.32 -2.25
CA GLU A 96 -12.25 4.03 -3.39
C GLU A 96 -11.72 3.51 -4.73
N TYR A 97 -10.42 3.22 -4.81
CA TYR A 97 -9.83 2.63 -6.00
C TYR A 97 -10.49 1.28 -6.32
N ILE A 98 -10.62 0.39 -5.34
CA ILE A 98 -11.26 -0.91 -5.51
C ILE A 98 -12.74 -0.73 -5.88
N ARG A 99 -13.46 0.18 -5.21
CA ARG A 99 -14.87 0.49 -5.50
C ARG A 99 -15.07 0.87 -6.96
N LYS A 100 -14.29 1.84 -7.44
CA LYS A 100 -14.35 2.33 -8.82
C LYS A 100 -13.97 1.24 -9.82
N LYS A 101 -12.90 0.49 -9.57
CA LYS A 101 -12.42 -0.57 -10.46
C LYS A 101 -13.40 -1.75 -10.58
N ALA A 102 -14.10 -2.10 -9.49
CA ALA A 102 -15.03 -3.20 -9.45
C ALA A 102 -16.50 -2.79 -9.73
N GLY A 103 -16.79 -1.51 -9.93
CA GLY A 103 -18.16 -1.02 -10.16
C GLY A 103 -19.09 -1.21 -8.96
N LEU A 104 -18.56 -1.11 -7.73
CA LEU A 104 -19.31 -1.35 -6.50
C LEU A 104 -20.10 -0.11 -6.06
N PRO A 105 -21.24 -0.29 -5.36
CA PRO A 105 -22.05 0.82 -4.88
C PRO A 105 -21.31 1.66 -3.83
N GLU A 106 -21.76 2.90 -3.64
CA GLU A 106 -21.30 3.74 -2.54
C GLU A 106 -21.62 3.10 -1.19
N GLY A 107 -20.77 3.36 -0.19
CA GLY A 107 -20.89 2.76 1.13
C GLY A 107 -20.58 1.25 1.21
N PHE A 108 -20.22 0.58 0.10
CA PHE A 108 -19.88 -0.84 0.13
C PHE A 108 -18.82 -1.16 1.19
N PHE A 109 -17.78 -0.32 1.30
CA PHE A 109 -16.70 -0.46 2.28
C PHE A 109 -16.95 0.25 3.62
N ASP A 110 -18.20 0.52 4.01
CA ASP A 110 -18.51 1.11 5.32
C ASP A 110 -18.29 0.14 6.50
N VAL A 111 -18.30 -1.15 6.21
CA VAL A 111 -18.15 -2.22 7.20
C VAL A 111 -16.93 -3.06 6.84
N CYS A 112 -16.07 -3.30 7.84
CA CYS A 112 -14.84 -4.07 7.66
C CYS A 112 -15.14 -5.54 7.33
N PRO A 113 -14.21 -6.28 6.71
CA PRO A 113 -14.42 -7.68 6.32
C PRO A 113 -14.87 -8.58 7.47
N ASP A 114 -14.36 -8.34 8.69
CA ASP A 114 -14.70 -9.14 9.87
C ASP A 114 -16.11 -8.90 10.41
N CYS A 115 -16.75 -7.78 10.06
CA CYS A 115 -18.10 -7.42 10.50
C CYS A 115 -19.14 -7.53 9.38
N ARG A 116 -18.73 -7.93 8.17
CA ARG A 116 -19.67 -8.19 7.09
C ARG A 116 -20.34 -9.55 7.33
N PRO A 117 -21.68 -9.63 7.22
CA PRO A 117 -22.41 -10.89 7.32
C PRO A 117 -22.15 -11.80 6.13
#